data_AF-A0A359LYJ9-F1
#
_entry.id   AF-A0A359LYJ9-F1
#
_cell.length_a   1.000
_cell.length_b   1.000
_cell.length_c   1.000
_cell.angle_alpha   90.00
_cell.angle_beta   90.00
_cell.angle_gamma   90.00
#
_symmetry.space_group_name_H-M   'P 1'
#
loop_
_entity.id
_entity.type
_entity.pdbx_description
1 polymer ?
#
loop_
_entity_poly.entity_id
_entity_poly.type
_entity_poly.pdbx_seq_one_letter_code
_entity_poly.pdbx_strand_id
1 'polypeptide(L)' 'QEYIVKPCNPAEISLLVSRVIKVKNLERENTILRQKLSGQYRFQDILTKNARMHQVLELAREIAPLRSTVLIRGESGTG' A
#
# COMPACT_ATOMS: atom_id res chain seq x y z
N GLN A 1 -18.33 -15.28 5.67
CA GLN A 1 -19.28 -15.51 6.77
C GLN A 1 -19.11 -16.96 7.22
N GLU A 2 -18.63 -17.18 8.44
CA GLU A 2 -18.55 -18.51 9.04
C GLU A 2 -19.87 -18.80 9.76
N TYR A 3 -20.49 -19.96 9.49
CA TYR A 3 -21.75 -20.41 10.06
C TYR A 3 -21.49 -21.41 11.19
N ILE A 4 -22.30 -21.38 12.25
CA ILE A 4 -22.20 -22.29 13.40
C ILE A 4 -23.43 -23.20 13.40
N VAL A 5 -23.20 -24.51 13.37
CA VAL A 5 -24.24 -25.55 13.46
C VAL A 5 -24.35 -26.01 14.92
N LYS A 6 -25.57 -26.15 15.45
CA LYS A 6 -25.82 -26.62 16.82
C LYS A 6 -25.92 -28.16 16.81
N PRO A 7 -25.38 -28.91 17.79
CA PRO A 7 -24.71 -28.50 19.03
C PRO A 7 -23.24 -28.17 18.78
N CYS A 8 -22.83 -26.98 19.18
CA CYS A 8 -21.48 -26.46 18.96
C CYS A 8 -20.68 -26.51 20.25
N ASN A 9 -19.48 -27.08 20.19
CA ASN A 9 -18.58 -27.17 21.32
C ASN A 9 -18.06 -25.76 21.68
N PRO A 10 -18.15 -25.31 22.95
CA PRO A 10 -17.61 -24.02 23.38
C PRO A 10 -16.15 -23.77 22.97
N ALA A 11 -15.33 -24.82 22.87
CA ALA A 11 -13.94 -24.73 22.43
C ALA A 11 -13.82 -24.34 20.93
N GLU A 12 -14.71 -24.85 20.07
CA GLU A 12 -14.73 -24.50 18.64
C GLU A 12 -15.17 -23.04 18.44
N ILE A 13 -16.14 -22.57 19.23
CA ILE A 13 -16.59 -21.17 19.19
C ILE A 13 -15.43 -20.24 19.58
N SER A 14 -14.69 -20.58 20.65
CA SER A 14 -13.52 -19.80 21.08
C SER A 14 -12.43 -19.74 19.98
N LEU A 15 -12.18 -20.87 19.31
CA LEU A 15 -11.20 -20.94 18.22
C LEU A 15 -11.63 -20.09 17.02
N LEU A 16 -12.91 -20.15 16.62
CA LEU A 16 -13.46 -19.32 15.54
C LEU A 16 -13.37 -17.83 15.88
N VAL A 17 -13.77 -17.45 17.09
CA VAL A 17 -13.70 -16.05 17.56
C VAL A 17 -12.26 -15.53 17.54
N SER A 18 -11.29 -16.31 18.04
CA SER A 18 -9.88 -15.91 18.02
C SER A 18 -9.32 -15.73 16.61
N ARG A 19 -9.72 -16.61 15.67
CA ARG A 19 -9.35 -16.50 14.25
C ARG A 19 -9.94 -15.24 13.62
N VAL A 20 -11.22 -14.97 13.84
CA VAL A 20 -11.91 -13.78 13.32
C VAL A 20 -11.26 -12.50 13.86
N ILE A 21 -10.93 -12.44 15.15
CA ILE A 21 -10.23 -11.30 15.75
C ILE A 21 -8.86 -11.11 15.11
N LYS A 22 -8.09 -12.19 14.91
CA LYS A 22 -6.77 -12.12 14.28
C LYS A 22 -6.85 -11.58 12.85
N VAL A 23 -7.79 -12.07 12.04
CA VAL A 23 -7.99 -11.59 10.67
C VAL A 23 -8.35 -10.11 10.66
N LYS A 24 -9.30 -9.69 11.50
CA LYS A 24 -9.67 -8.26 11.61
C LYS A 24 -8.52 -7.37 12.04
N ASN A 25 -7.66 -7.84 12.95
CA ASN A 25 -6.49 -7.08 13.37
C ASN A 25 -5.50 -6.90 12.23
N LEU A 26 -5.22 -7.97 11.48
CA LEU A 26 -4.34 -7.92 10.30
C LEU A 26 -4.89 -6.99 9.21
N GLU A 27 -6.20 -7.04 8.94
CA GLU A 27 -6.85 -6.13 7.98
C GLU A 27 -6.74 -4.66 8.43
N ARG A 28 -6.93 -4.40 9.72
CA ARG A 28 -6.80 -3.06 10.31
C ARG A 28 -5.37 -2.54 10.19
N GLU A 29 -4.37 -3.35 10.55
CA GLU A 29 -2.96 -3.00 10.41
C GLU A 29 -2.59 -2.74 8.95
N ASN A 30 -3.01 -3.61 8.03
CA ASN A 30 -2.77 -3.44 6.60
C ASN A 30 -3.34 -2.10 6.10
N THR A 31 -4.56 -1.77 6.52
CA THR A 31 -5.21 -0.51 6.18
C THR A 31 -4.43 0.69 6.72
N ILE A 32 -4.00 0.67 7.98
CA ILE A 32 -3.22 1.74 8.60
C ILE A 32 -1.87 1.90 7.89
N LEU A 33 -1.18 0.80 7.59
CA LEU A 33 0.10 0.81 6.88
C LEU A 33 -0.04 1.35 5.46
N ARG A 34 -1.07 0.92 4.72
CA ARG A 34 -1.38 1.47 3.39
C ARG A 34 -1.71 2.95 3.43
N GLN A 35 -2.47 3.40 4.43
CA GLN A 35 -2.77 4.82 4.62
C GLN A 35 -1.49 5.63 4.86
N LYS A 36 -0.59 5.16 5.74
CA LYS A 36 0.71 5.80 5.98
C LYS A 36 1.56 5.92 4.70
N LEU A 37 1.57 4.89 3.86
CA LEU A 37 2.32 4.91 2.59
C LEU A 37 1.66 5.81 1.53
N SER A 38 0.34 5.81 1.44
CA SER A 38 -0.40 6.59 0.44
C SER A 38 -0.30 8.11 0.62
N GLY A 39 0.01 8.56 1.83
CA GLY A 39 0.08 9.99 2.17
C GLY A 39 1.46 10.62 2.03
N GLN A 40 2.54 9.85 1.86
CA GLN A 40 3.90 10.37 2.06
C GLN A 40 4.62 10.85 0.80
N TYR A 41 4.26 10.37 -0.40
CA TYR A 41 5.03 10.69 -1.61
C TYR A 41 4.14 10.82 -2.84
N ARG A 42 3.72 12.05 -3.16
CA ARG A 42 3.12 12.37 -4.45
C ARG A 42 4.17 13.01 -5.36
N PHE A 43 4.07 12.79 -6.67
CA PHE A 43 4.86 13.55 -7.66
C PHE A 43 4.68 15.08 -7.51
N GLN A 44 3.58 15.52 -6.91
CA GLN A 44 3.29 16.92 -6.60
C GLN A 44 4.16 17.50 -5.49
N ASP A 45 4.77 16.64 -4.65
CA ASP A 45 5.62 17.07 -3.54
C ASP A 45 7.08 17.31 -3.97
N ILE A 46 7.43 16.98 -5.23
CA ILE A 46 8.77 17.18 -5.79
C ILE A 46 8.92 18.64 -6.24
N LEU A 47 9.72 19.41 -5.50
CA LEU A 47 10.04 20.80 -5.83
C LEU A 47 11.21 20.85 -6.81
N THR A 48 10.97 21.32 -8.03
CA THR A 48 12.03 21.56 -9.00
C THR A 48 11.81 22.88 -9.74
N LYS A 49 12.89 23.62 -10.01
CA LYS A 49 12.88 24.84 -10.84
C LYS A 49 13.44 24.59 -12.25
N ASN A 50 13.92 23.37 -12.52
CA ASN A 50 14.59 23.03 -13.77
C ASN A 50 13.57 22.47 -14.77
N ALA A 51 13.49 23.06 -15.96
CA ALA A 51 12.58 22.62 -17.02
C ALA A 51 12.83 21.15 -17.45
N ARG A 52 14.09 20.68 -17.42
CA ARG A 52 14.41 19.28 -17.73
C ARG A 52 13.84 18.31 -16.70
N MET A 53 13.83 18.69 -15.42
CA MET A 53 13.23 17.84 -14.39
C MET A 53 11.70 17.82 -14.46
N HIS A 54 11.06 18.91 -14.90
CA HIS A 54 9.62 18.88 -15.16
C HIS A 54 9.27 17.86 -16.25
N GLN A 55 10.04 17.82 -17.34
CA GLN A 55 9.84 16.83 -18.41
C GLN A 55 10.00 15.39 -17.92
N VAL A 56 10.97 15.12 -17.03
CA VAL A 56 11.14 13.80 -16.41
C VAL A 56 9.93 13.43 -15.55
N LEU A 57 9.39 14.37 -14.78
CA LEU A 57 8.20 14.14 -13.95
C LEU A 57 6.94 13.89 -14.79
N GLU A 58 6.76 14.60 -15.91
CA GLU A 58 5.65 14.31 -16.84
C GLU A 58 5.79 12.91 -17.43
N LEU A 59 6.98 12.55 -17.92
CA LEU A 59 7.24 11.21 -18.44
C LEU A 59 6.98 10.13 -17.37
N ALA A 60 7.42 10.38 -16.13
CA ALA A 60 7.18 9.47 -15.02
C ALA A 60 5.68 9.28 -14.73
N ARG A 61 4.85 10.32 -14.85
CA ARG A 61 3.39 10.22 -14.70
C ARG A 61 2.76 9.41 -15.84
N GLU A 62 3.23 9.61 -17.07
CA GLU A 62 2.74 8.87 -18.24
C GLU A 62 3.05 7.38 -18.15
N ILE A 63 4.25 7.02 -17.65
CA ILE A 63 4.69 5.62 -17.56
C ILE A 63 4.27 4.90 -16.27
N ALA A 64 3.90 5.64 -15.21
CA ALA A 64 3.49 5.07 -13.91
C ALA A 64 2.40 3.98 -13.98
N PRO A 65 1.35 4.05 -14.83
CA PRO A 65 0.36 2.99 -14.94
C PRO A 65 0.82 1.77 -15.75
N LEU A 66 1.95 1.84 -16.46
CA LEU A 66 2.46 0.76 -17.31
C LEU A 66 3.30 -0.23 -16.52
N ARG A 67 3.21 -1.52 -16.88
CA ARG A 67 4.09 -2.59 -16.37
C ARG A 67 5.36 -2.67 -17.20
N SER A 68 6.20 -1.63 -17.09
CA SER A 68 7.47 -1.54 -17.82
C SER A 68 8.64 -1.38 -16.86
N THR A 69 9.81 -1.90 -17.23
CA THR A 69 11.06 -1.67 -16.48
C THR A 69 11.67 -0.34 -16.91
N VAL A 70 12.02 0.51 -15.94
CA VAL A 70 12.58 1.85 -16.18
C VAL A 70 13.97 1.94 -15.54
N LEU A 71 14.92 2.53 -16.26
CA LEU A 71 16.26 2.82 -15.76
C LEU A 71 16.38 4.30 -15.41
N ILE A 72 16.66 4.61 -14.15
CA ILE A 72 16.89 5.97 -13.66
C ILE A 72 18.41 6.16 -13.50
N ARG A 73 18.96 7.26 -14.03
CA ARG A 73 20.38 7.63 -13.89
C ARG A 73 20.49 9.06 -13.37
N GLY A 74 21.41 9.28 -12.45
CA GLY A 74 21.70 10.58 -11.86
C GLY A 74 22.87 10.50 -10.90
N GLU A 75 23.49 11.64 -10.60
CA GLU A 75 24.51 11.74 -9.55
C GLU A 75 23.88 11.56 -8.17
N SER A 76 24.67 11.16 -7.17
CA SER A 76 24.15 10.98 -5.81
C SER A 76 23.46 12.25 -5.30
N GLY A 77 22.24 12.11 -4.79
CA GLY A 77 21.45 13.23 -4.28
C GLY A 77 20.67 14.02 -5.34
N THR A 78 20.63 13.59 -6.61
CA THR A 78 19.74 14.22 -7.62
C THR A 78 18.25 13.96 -7.37
N GLY A 79 17.91 12.86 -6.68
CA GLY A 79 16.53 12.54 -6.27
C GLY A 79 15.64 12.17 -7.45
#